data_AF-A0A7D9LVE9-F1
#
_entry.id   AF-A0A7D9LVE9-F1
#
_cell.length_a   1.000
_cell.length_b   1.000
_cell.length_c   1.000
_cell.angle_alpha   90.00
_cell.angle_beta   90.00
_cell.angle_gamma   90.00
#
_symmetry.space_group_name_H-M   'P 1'
#
loop_
_entity.id
_entity.type
_entity.pdbx_description
1 polymer ?
#
loop_
_entity_poly.entity_id
_entity_poly.type
_entity_poly.pdbx_seq_one_letter_code
_entity_poly.pdbx_strand_id
1 'polypeptide(L)'
;MISSEVDIRENNIFDNDMWGIWSMSNSWCNVSMNRVFRNKAGGVRVGYRAAGKEFSPSIVELNKIYDNIGLGFLDNVRKCEVDGRPSANVDLRKSYLKSPNSLQSAKCLDNEVHNNKESENISQLNFAVPYCSNCRKKCEPKRCGKCFTAVYCNKTCLEGHWSKHKKLCKVLRGKASFLITSMKRVGGDGMIKRHAKSLEEIGPKFSPPPPRDGRRFVVKVQSSMPETDLKPHTLLLYDRSLELYEEIQSKVIAKLVQEFGIQCERQVAEKKLFLHCLFGKNGQPRLFINEFADFLKW
;
A
#
# COMPACT_ATOMS: atom_id res chain seq x y z
N MET A 1 28.64 24.55 -0.39
CA MET A 1 28.14 23.18 -0.23
C MET A 1 28.35 22.51 -1.58
N ILE A 2 29.29 21.59 -1.68
CA ILE A 2 29.79 21.04 -2.95
C ILE A 2 28.64 20.25 -3.60
N SER A 3 28.24 20.65 -4.80
CA SER A 3 27.27 19.92 -5.60
C SER A 3 27.88 18.58 -5.99
N SER A 4 27.45 17.50 -5.35
CA SER A 4 27.73 16.16 -5.85
C SER A 4 26.89 15.95 -7.10
N GLU A 5 27.52 16.08 -8.25
CA GLU A 5 27.01 15.61 -9.54
C GLU A 5 26.88 14.09 -9.45
N VAL A 6 25.66 13.56 -9.34
CA VAL A 6 25.42 12.11 -9.24
C VAL A 6 25.03 11.59 -10.60
N ASP A 7 25.87 10.73 -11.15
CA ASP A 7 25.67 10.06 -12.42
C ASP A 7 25.44 8.56 -12.19
N ILE A 8 24.29 8.05 -12.64
CA ILE A 8 23.88 6.66 -12.50
C ILE A 8 23.71 6.10 -13.90
N ARG A 9 24.70 5.32 -14.36
CA ARG A 9 24.75 4.82 -15.73
C ARG A 9 25.01 3.31 -15.81
N GLU A 10 24.36 2.65 -16.77
CA GLU A 10 24.64 1.26 -17.15
C GLU A 10 24.46 0.22 -16.01
N ASN A 11 23.55 0.48 -15.07
CA ASN A 11 23.29 -0.43 -13.94
C ASN A 11 22.08 -1.34 -14.17
N ASN A 12 22.08 -2.48 -13.48
CA ASN A 12 20.89 -3.30 -13.25
C ASN A 12 20.38 -3.06 -11.84
N ILE A 13 19.20 -2.45 -11.68
CA ILE A 13 18.64 -2.04 -10.39
C ILE A 13 17.27 -2.71 -10.21
N PHE A 14 17.20 -3.71 -9.33
CA PHE A 14 16.03 -4.57 -9.26
C PHE A 14 15.77 -5.17 -7.89
N ASP A 15 14.54 -5.68 -7.71
CA ASP A 15 14.04 -6.36 -6.51
C ASP A 15 14.19 -5.54 -5.20
N ASN A 16 14.23 -4.20 -5.30
CA ASN A 16 14.23 -3.33 -4.11
C ASN A 16 12.83 -3.24 -3.48
N ASP A 17 12.77 -3.14 -2.15
CA ASP A 17 11.52 -2.94 -1.40
C ASP A 17 10.89 -1.56 -1.61
N MET A 18 11.63 -0.62 -2.21
CA MET A 18 11.20 0.75 -2.52
C MET A 18 11.36 1.05 -4.01
N TRP A 19 11.65 2.30 -4.37
CA TRP A 19 11.97 2.71 -5.74
C TRP A 19 13.33 2.13 -6.13
N GLY A 20 13.51 1.77 -7.40
CA GLY A 20 14.83 1.42 -7.90
C GLY A 20 15.80 2.60 -7.79
N ILE A 21 15.36 3.77 -8.26
CA ILE A 21 16.11 5.02 -8.10
C ILE A 21 15.19 6.07 -7.48
N TRP A 22 15.66 6.71 -6.42
CA TRP A 22 14.98 7.84 -5.77
C TRP A 22 15.94 9.03 -5.68
N SER A 23 15.66 10.08 -6.45
CA SER A 23 16.26 11.41 -6.23
C SER A 23 15.33 12.33 -5.45
N MET A 24 15.85 12.97 -4.39
CA MET A 24 15.07 13.90 -3.55
C MET A 24 14.83 15.23 -4.27
N SER A 25 13.79 15.95 -3.86
CA SER A 25 13.53 17.29 -4.41
C SER A 25 14.67 18.27 -4.06
N ASN A 26 14.94 19.21 -4.96
CA ASN A 26 16.10 20.11 -5.00
C ASN A 26 17.45 19.39 -5.13
N SER A 27 17.46 18.15 -5.63
CA SER A 27 18.68 17.44 -6.03
C SER A 27 18.81 17.40 -7.55
N TRP A 28 20.02 17.17 -8.03
CA TRP A 28 20.30 16.93 -9.44
C TRP A 28 20.90 15.54 -9.60
N CYS A 29 20.42 14.80 -10.60
CA CYS A 29 21.00 13.52 -10.98
C CYS A 29 20.88 13.30 -12.48
N ASN A 30 21.84 12.56 -13.04
CA ASN A 30 21.74 12.01 -14.37
C ASN A 30 21.56 10.49 -14.28
N VAL A 31 20.50 9.98 -14.89
CA VAL A 31 20.12 8.57 -14.86
C VAL A 31 20.01 8.10 -16.29
N SER A 32 20.99 7.34 -16.79
CA SER A 32 20.95 6.89 -18.19
C SER A 32 21.39 5.47 -18.43
N MET A 33 20.81 4.83 -19.46
CA MET A 33 21.21 3.49 -19.89
C MET A 33 21.09 2.40 -18.80
N ASN A 34 20.26 2.61 -17.78
CA ASN A 34 20.03 1.63 -16.72
C ASN A 34 18.86 0.69 -17.08
N ARG A 35 18.88 -0.50 -16.49
CA ARG A 35 17.76 -1.44 -16.44
C ARG A 35 17.18 -1.44 -15.04
N VAL A 36 15.96 -0.92 -14.88
CA VAL A 36 15.32 -0.74 -13.57
C VAL A 36 14.03 -1.54 -13.50
N PHE A 37 14.01 -2.64 -12.75
CA PHE A 37 12.91 -3.61 -12.84
C PHE A 37 12.54 -4.33 -11.54
N ARG A 38 11.29 -4.80 -11.42
CA ARG A 38 10.78 -5.56 -10.25
C ARG A 38 10.96 -4.89 -8.88
N ASN A 39 11.07 -3.57 -8.85
CA ASN A 39 11.10 -2.80 -7.61
C ASN A 39 9.68 -2.58 -7.08
N LYS A 40 9.50 -2.59 -5.76
CA LYS A 40 8.17 -2.64 -5.14
C LYS A 40 7.47 -1.30 -5.00
N ALA A 41 8.14 -0.16 -5.13
CA ALA A 41 7.48 1.15 -5.12
C ALA A 41 7.51 1.86 -6.49
N GLY A 42 8.20 1.31 -7.47
CA GLY A 42 8.33 1.89 -8.80
C GLY A 42 9.77 1.85 -9.32
N GLY A 43 9.95 2.23 -10.58
CA GLY A 43 11.25 2.20 -11.22
C GLY A 43 12.11 3.39 -10.81
N VAL A 44 11.87 4.55 -11.43
CA VAL A 44 12.67 5.76 -11.23
C VAL A 44 11.78 6.91 -10.78
N ARG A 45 12.14 7.52 -9.64
CA ARG A 45 11.53 8.74 -9.12
C ARG A 45 12.56 9.85 -9.07
N VAL A 46 12.21 10.99 -9.65
CA VAL A 46 13.03 12.20 -9.55
C VAL A 46 12.23 13.34 -8.92
N GLY A 47 12.80 13.93 -7.87
CA GLY A 47 12.20 15.06 -7.17
C GLY A 47 12.32 16.38 -7.93
N TYR A 48 11.49 17.33 -7.52
CA TYR A 48 11.35 18.64 -8.17
C TYR A 48 12.39 19.66 -7.81
N ARG A 49 12.45 20.70 -8.63
CA ARG A 49 13.31 21.85 -8.39
C ARG A 49 12.55 23.17 -8.32
N ALA A 50 12.90 24.01 -7.35
CA ALA A 50 12.45 25.40 -7.30
C ALA A 50 13.09 26.22 -8.44
N ALA A 51 12.29 27.05 -9.14
CA ALA A 51 12.81 28.02 -10.11
C ALA A 51 13.90 28.92 -9.50
N GLY A 52 14.87 29.30 -10.33
CA GLY A 52 15.91 30.29 -9.98
C GLY A 52 17.14 29.74 -9.25
N LYS A 53 17.31 28.41 -9.16
CA LYS A 53 18.56 27.80 -8.69
C LYS A 53 19.51 27.54 -9.88
N GLU A 54 20.83 27.52 -9.66
CA GLU A 54 21.86 27.56 -10.73
C GLU A 54 22.08 26.24 -11.51
N PHE A 55 21.92 25.07 -10.88
CA PHE A 55 22.08 23.76 -11.54
C PHE A 55 21.05 23.43 -12.63
N SER A 56 21.40 22.58 -13.59
CA SER A 56 20.46 22.03 -14.59
C SER A 56 19.33 21.20 -13.94
N PRO A 57 18.22 20.92 -14.64
CA PRO A 57 17.29 19.87 -14.23
C PRO A 57 17.94 18.48 -14.34
N SER A 58 17.49 17.54 -13.52
CA SER A 58 17.90 16.13 -13.62
C SER A 58 17.55 15.57 -15.01
N ILE A 59 18.34 14.62 -15.47
CA ILE A 59 18.15 13.96 -16.77
C ILE A 59 17.88 12.48 -16.53
N VAL A 60 16.87 11.95 -17.19
CA VAL A 60 16.53 10.52 -17.19
C VAL A 60 16.38 10.09 -18.64
N GLU A 61 17.35 9.36 -19.16
CA GLU A 61 17.38 9.04 -20.60
C GLU A 61 17.83 7.62 -20.93
N LEU A 62 17.30 7.05 -22.01
CA LEU A 62 17.77 5.76 -22.55
C LEU A 62 17.69 4.58 -21.54
N ASN A 63 16.84 4.67 -20.52
CA ASN A 63 16.68 3.59 -19.54
C ASN A 63 15.61 2.59 -19.99
N LYS A 64 15.76 1.32 -19.60
CA LYS A 64 14.70 0.31 -19.69
C LYS A 64 14.08 0.12 -18.31
N ILE A 65 12.81 0.50 -18.15
CA ILE A 65 12.12 0.52 -16.86
C ILE A 65 10.87 -0.34 -16.92
N TYR A 66 10.87 -1.51 -16.26
CA TYR A 66 9.84 -2.51 -16.49
C TYR A 66 9.52 -3.41 -15.30
N ASP A 67 8.33 -4.04 -15.32
CA ASP A 67 7.89 -5.02 -14.32
C ASP A 67 7.94 -4.52 -12.86
N ASN A 68 7.94 -3.21 -12.60
CA ASN A 68 7.92 -2.68 -11.24
C ASN A 68 6.48 -2.71 -10.67
N ILE A 69 6.35 -2.94 -9.36
CA ILE A 69 5.07 -2.93 -8.61
C ILE A 69 4.76 -1.50 -8.15
N GLY A 70 4.74 -0.61 -9.15
CA GLY A 70 4.44 0.80 -9.01
C GLY A 70 4.56 1.49 -10.36
N LEU A 71 4.61 2.82 -10.37
CA LEU A 71 4.94 3.57 -11.57
C LEU A 71 6.32 3.18 -12.10
N GLY A 72 6.45 3.02 -13.42
CA GLY A 72 7.76 2.89 -14.04
C GLY A 72 8.59 4.14 -13.80
N PHE A 73 8.00 5.29 -14.06
CA PHE A 73 8.65 6.58 -13.94
C PHE A 73 7.74 7.62 -13.28
N LEU A 74 8.30 8.42 -12.38
CA LEU A 74 7.61 9.54 -11.71
C LEU A 74 8.51 10.78 -11.64
N ASP A 75 8.12 11.82 -12.37
CA ASP A 75 8.77 13.13 -12.40
C ASP A 75 7.87 14.27 -11.90
N ASN A 76 6.68 13.94 -11.35
CA ASN A 76 5.62 14.91 -11.09
C ASN A 76 5.13 15.16 -9.63
N VAL A 77 4.77 16.42 -9.30
CA VAL A 77 4.45 16.92 -7.95
C VAL A 77 3.01 16.57 -7.78
N ARG A 78 2.74 15.81 -6.73
CA ARG A 78 1.41 15.83 -6.13
C ARG A 78 1.42 16.84 -5.00
N LYS A 79 0.33 17.60 -4.89
CA LYS A 79 0.04 18.59 -3.83
C LYS A 79 0.42 18.11 -2.41
N CYS A 80 0.43 16.81 -2.16
CA CYS A 80 0.84 16.20 -0.89
C CYS A 80 2.32 16.38 -0.51
N GLU A 81 3.25 16.49 -1.47
CA GLU A 81 4.69 16.68 -1.18
C GLU A 81 5.00 18.11 -0.72
N VAL A 82 4.15 19.07 -1.10
CA VAL A 82 4.30 20.49 -0.76
C VAL A 82 3.46 20.89 0.46
N ASP A 83 2.26 20.33 0.61
CA ASP A 83 1.34 20.65 1.70
C ASP A 83 1.67 19.91 3.02
N GLY A 84 2.44 18.81 2.97
CA GLY A 84 2.40 17.76 3.99
C GLY A 84 3.45 17.79 5.10
N ARG A 85 4.52 18.60 5.02
CA ARG A 85 5.62 18.56 6.00
C ARG A 85 6.00 19.95 6.55
N PRO A 86 6.26 20.08 7.85
CA PRO A 86 7.00 21.21 8.43
C PRO A 86 8.46 21.27 7.96
N SER A 87 9.02 20.14 7.50
CA SER A 87 10.41 20.00 7.00
C SER A 87 10.54 19.97 5.47
N ALA A 88 9.45 20.16 4.72
CA ALA A 88 9.55 20.32 3.27
C ALA A 88 10.39 21.56 2.97
N ASN A 89 11.44 21.35 2.15
CA ASN A 89 12.40 22.35 1.72
C ASN A 89 11.69 23.70 1.49
N VAL A 90 11.90 24.66 2.42
CA VAL A 90 11.10 25.88 2.54
C VAL A 90 11.05 26.64 1.21
N ASP A 91 12.13 26.55 0.44
CA ASP A 91 12.27 27.12 -0.90
C ASP A 91 11.29 26.49 -1.90
N LEU A 92 11.14 25.16 -1.93
CA LEU A 92 10.18 24.47 -2.80
C LEU A 92 8.74 24.86 -2.47
N ARG A 93 8.41 24.93 -1.17
CA ARG A 93 7.07 25.33 -0.72
C ARG A 93 6.78 26.79 -1.06
N LYS A 94 7.73 27.70 -0.84
CA LYS A 94 7.62 29.11 -1.24
C LYS A 94 7.42 29.26 -2.74
N SER A 95 8.21 28.55 -3.56
CA SER A 95 8.09 28.60 -5.02
C SER A 95 6.75 28.06 -5.51
N TYR A 96 6.31 26.91 -4.99
CA TYR A 96 4.99 26.35 -5.33
C TYR A 96 3.83 27.27 -4.92
N LEU A 97 3.87 27.87 -3.73
CA LEU A 97 2.84 28.81 -3.26
C LEU A 97 2.81 30.11 -4.07
N LYS A 98 3.96 30.60 -4.54
CA LYS A 98 4.05 31.78 -5.40
C LYS A 98 3.56 31.50 -6.81
N SER A 99 3.96 30.38 -7.40
CA SER A 99 3.52 29.93 -8.72
C SER A 99 3.82 28.43 -8.89
N PRO A 100 2.79 27.55 -8.94
CA PRO A 100 2.99 26.12 -9.15
C PRO A 100 3.75 25.78 -10.44
N ASN A 101 3.61 26.63 -11.47
CA ASN A 101 4.28 26.49 -12.77
C ASN A 101 5.79 26.84 -12.72
N SER A 102 6.29 27.33 -11.59
CA SER A 102 7.71 27.65 -11.39
C SER A 102 8.55 26.42 -11.01
N LEU A 103 7.93 25.25 -10.86
CA LEU A 103 8.66 24.02 -10.56
C LEU A 103 9.17 23.37 -11.85
N GLN A 104 10.45 22.99 -11.86
CA GLN A 104 11.05 22.27 -12.99
C GLN A 104 11.06 20.76 -12.69
N SER A 105 10.50 19.98 -13.62
CA SER A 105 10.60 18.51 -13.66
C SER A 105 11.92 18.07 -14.33
N ALA A 106 12.23 16.78 -14.23
CA ALA A 106 13.36 16.19 -14.96
C ALA A 106 13.17 16.26 -16.48
N LYS A 107 14.27 16.25 -17.23
CA LYS A 107 14.26 16.01 -18.67
C LYS A 107 14.24 14.50 -18.91
N CYS A 108 13.26 14.03 -19.69
CA CYS A 108 12.98 12.62 -19.87
C CYS A 108 13.04 12.30 -21.37
N LEU A 109 14.03 11.52 -21.81
CA LEU A 109 14.32 11.30 -23.23
C LEU A 109 14.49 9.80 -23.51
N ASP A 110 13.79 9.28 -24.51
CA ASP A 110 14.05 7.94 -25.07
C ASP A 110 14.10 6.78 -24.05
N ASN A 111 13.31 6.84 -22.97
CA ASN A 111 13.19 5.73 -22.02
C ASN A 111 12.15 4.69 -22.50
N GLU A 112 12.50 3.42 -22.43
CA GLU A 112 11.56 2.31 -22.66
C GLU A 112 10.85 1.98 -21.34
N VAL A 113 9.54 2.24 -21.26
CA VAL A 113 8.74 1.99 -20.04
C VAL A 113 7.59 1.05 -20.36
N HIS A 114 7.58 -0.15 -19.77
CA HIS A 114 6.53 -1.15 -20.04
C HIS A 114 6.25 -2.05 -18.83
N ASN A 115 5.07 -2.67 -18.78
CA ASN A 115 4.67 -3.66 -17.76
C ASN A 115 4.79 -3.22 -16.28
N ASN A 116 4.93 -1.93 -16.01
CA ASN A 116 4.91 -1.40 -14.65
C ASN A 116 3.46 -1.30 -14.18
N LYS A 117 3.15 -1.83 -13.00
CA LYS A 117 1.79 -1.90 -12.46
C LYS A 117 1.67 -1.07 -11.20
N GLU A 118 0.97 0.07 -11.28
CA GLU A 118 0.59 0.87 -10.10
C GLU A 118 -0.28 0.09 -9.11
N SER A 119 -0.99 -0.91 -9.63
CA SER A 119 -1.67 -1.93 -8.86
C SER A 119 -1.62 -3.22 -9.66
N GLU A 120 -1.17 -4.31 -9.04
CA GLU A 120 -1.70 -5.59 -9.49
C GLU A 120 -3.20 -5.57 -9.17
N ASN A 121 -4.04 -6.09 -10.07
CA ASN A 121 -5.42 -6.33 -9.72
C ASN A 121 -5.43 -7.46 -8.68
N ILE A 122 -5.23 -7.11 -7.41
CA ILE A 122 -5.10 -8.06 -6.31
C ILE A 122 -6.38 -8.88 -6.16
N SER A 123 -7.52 -8.34 -6.59
CA SER A 123 -8.78 -9.10 -6.68
C SER A 123 -8.71 -10.27 -7.67
N GLN A 124 -7.80 -10.22 -8.66
CA GLN A 124 -7.51 -11.30 -9.61
C GLN A 124 -6.41 -12.27 -9.12
N LEU A 125 -5.67 -11.95 -8.04
CA LEU A 125 -4.82 -12.92 -7.35
C LEU A 125 -5.72 -13.92 -6.62
N ASN A 126 -6.28 -14.86 -7.38
CA ASN A 126 -7.23 -15.82 -6.88
C ASN A 126 -6.50 -16.95 -6.13
N PHE A 127 -6.14 -16.70 -4.88
CA PHE A 127 -5.68 -17.74 -3.95
C PHE A 127 -6.81 -18.65 -3.44
N ALA A 128 -8.05 -18.49 -3.95
CA ALA A 128 -9.16 -19.30 -3.49
C ALA A 128 -8.98 -20.74 -4.01
N VAL A 129 -8.98 -21.68 -3.06
CA VAL A 129 -9.05 -23.11 -3.37
C VAL A 129 -10.45 -23.37 -3.93
N PRO A 130 -10.62 -23.71 -5.22
CA PRO A 130 -11.95 -23.83 -5.81
C PRO A 130 -12.59 -25.19 -5.50
N TYR A 131 -12.02 -25.98 -4.59
CA TYR A 131 -12.43 -27.34 -4.29
C TYR A 131 -13.03 -27.45 -2.89
N CYS A 132 -14.15 -28.16 -2.81
CA CYS A 132 -14.80 -28.48 -1.54
C CYS A 132 -13.91 -29.36 -0.66
N SER A 133 -13.77 -28.99 0.61
CA SER A 133 -12.96 -29.70 1.60
C SER A 133 -13.53 -31.08 1.95
N ASN A 134 -14.82 -31.30 1.70
CA ASN A 134 -15.51 -32.57 1.95
C ASN A 134 -15.52 -33.47 0.70
N CYS A 135 -16.23 -33.05 -0.35
CA CYS A 135 -16.46 -33.88 -1.54
C CYS A 135 -15.41 -33.70 -2.65
N ARG A 136 -14.44 -32.79 -2.47
CA ARG A 136 -13.34 -32.52 -3.41
C ARG A 136 -13.73 -32.04 -4.81
N LYS A 137 -15.02 -31.84 -5.07
CA LYS A 137 -15.52 -31.25 -6.33
C LYS A 137 -15.23 -29.76 -6.37
N LYS A 138 -15.04 -29.24 -7.59
CA LYS A 138 -14.98 -27.81 -7.85
C LYS A 138 -16.33 -27.18 -7.48
N CYS A 139 -16.32 -26.07 -6.75
CA CYS A 139 -17.55 -25.39 -6.34
C CYS A 139 -17.34 -23.89 -6.13
N GLU A 140 -18.44 -23.14 -6.09
CA GLU A 140 -18.41 -21.78 -5.59
C GLU A 140 -17.99 -21.77 -4.11
N PRO A 141 -17.05 -20.91 -3.73
CA PRO A 141 -16.37 -21.05 -2.44
C PRO A 141 -17.22 -20.53 -1.28
N LYS A 142 -17.94 -21.41 -0.57
CA LYS A 142 -18.50 -21.07 0.75
C LYS A 142 -17.48 -21.42 1.83
N ARG A 143 -16.81 -20.39 2.36
CA ARG A 143 -15.75 -20.55 3.36
C ARG A 143 -16.30 -20.82 4.75
N CYS A 144 -15.55 -21.56 5.58
CA CYS A 144 -15.82 -21.68 6.99
C CYS A 144 -15.81 -20.29 7.67
N GLY A 145 -16.89 -19.92 8.35
CA GLY A 145 -16.99 -18.63 9.05
C GLY A 145 -16.05 -18.43 10.25
N LYS A 146 -15.23 -19.43 10.61
CA LYS A 146 -14.25 -19.35 11.69
C LYS A 146 -12.82 -19.17 11.16
N CYS A 147 -12.36 -20.08 10.30
CA CYS A 147 -10.99 -20.05 9.79
C CYS A 147 -10.83 -19.37 8.43
N PHE A 148 -11.92 -19.27 7.65
CA PHE A 148 -11.94 -18.74 6.28
C PHE A 148 -10.99 -19.43 5.29
N THR A 149 -10.41 -20.58 5.67
CA THR A 149 -9.53 -21.37 4.81
C THR A 149 -10.28 -22.51 4.13
N ALA A 150 -11.05 -23.30 4.90
CA ALA A 150 -11.78 -24.43 4.36
C ALA A 150 -13.00 -23.97 3.54
N VAL A 151 -13.16 -24.54 2.35
CA VAL A 151 -14.23 -24.25 1.39
C VAL A 151 -15.22 -25.41 1.30
N TYR A 152 -16.51 -25.13 1.11
CA TYR A 152 -17.57 -26.12 0.98
C TYR A 152 -18.58 -25.72 -0.10
N CYS A 153 -19.19 -26.71 -0.76
CA CYS A 153 -20.28 -26.43 -1.70
C CYS A 153 -21.53 -25.89 -0.97
N ASN A 154 -21.82 -26.44 0.20
CA ASN A 154 -23.05 -26.24 0.95
C ASN A 154 -22.90 -26.65 2.42
N LYS A 155 -23.96 -26.42 3.20
CA LYS A 155 -24.02 -26.73 4.63
C LYS A 155 -23.81 -28.23 4.91
N THR A 156 -24.37 -29.11 4.08
CA THR A 156 -24.21 -30.56 4.20
C THR A 156 -22.73 -30.99 4.12
N CYS A 157 -21.97 -30.42 3.19
CA CYS A 157 -20.52 -30.67 3.09
C CYS A 157 -19.74 -30.14 4.30
N LEU A 158 -20.14 -28.98 4.84
CA LEU A 158 -19.54 -28.43 6.06
C LEU A 158 -19.80 -29.35 7.26
N GLU A 159 -21.04 -29.76 7.46
CA GLU A 159 -21.46 -30.63 8.57
C GLU A 159 -20.80 -32.01 8.47
N GLY A 160 -20.77 -32.62 7.29
CA GLY A 160 -20.10 -33.90 7.05
C GLY A 160 -18.59 -33.87 7.31
N HIS A 161 -17.92 -32.75 7.05
CA HIS A 161 -16.49 -32.58 7.32
C HIS A 161 -16.19 -32.06 8.74
N TRP A 162 -17.20 -31.56 9.48
CA TRP A 162 -17.00 -30.80 10.71
C TRP A 162 -16.23 -31.56 11.79
N SER A 163 -16.47 -32.87 11.92
CA SER A 163 -15.79 -33.72 12.92
C SER A 163 -14.26 -33.73 12.76
N LYS A 164 -13.78 -33.74 11.50
CA LYS A 164 -12.36 -33.65 11.14
C LYS A 164 -11.88 -32.20 11.17
N HIS A 165 -12.65 -31.29 10.59
CA HIS A 165 -12.29 -29.88 10.45
C HIS A 165 -12.15 -29.16 11.79
N LYS A 166 -13.04 -29.41 12.77
CA LYS A 166 -13.07 -28.66 14.04
C LYS A 166 -11.72 -28.69 14.77
N LYS A 167 -11.00 -29.81 14.67
CA LYS A 167 -9.66 -30.00 15.26
C LYS A 167 -8.61 -29.12 14.57
N LEU A 168 -8.70 -28.98 13.25
CA LEU A 168 -7.77 -28.19 12.43
C LEU A 168 -8.17 -26.72 12.31
N CYS A 169 -9.44 -26.37 12.52
CA CYS A 169 -9.98 -25.04 12.30
C CYS A 169 -9.21 -23.95 13.07
N LYS A 170 -8.80 -24.24 14.32
CA LYS A 170 -8.03 -23.29 15.14
C LYS A 170 -6.65 -23.03 14.53
N VAL A 171 -5.97 -24.08 14.08
CA VAL A 171 -4.65 -24.01 13.45
C VAL A 171 -4.72 -23.27 12.12
N LEU A 172 -5.68 -23.61 11.27
CA LEU A 172 -5.91 -22.94 9.98
C LEU A 172 -6.18 -21.45 10.19
N ARG A 173 -7.02 -21.09 11.16
CA ARG A 173 -7.26 -19.68 11.50
C ARG A 173 -5.97 -18.98 11.92
N GLY A 174 -5.13 -19.61 12.74
CA GLY A 174 -3.86 -19.03 13.17
C GLY A 174 -2.90 -18.76 12.02
N LYS A 175 -2.88 -19.63 10.99
CA LYS A 175 -2.06 -19.43 9.79
C LYS A 175 -2.63 -18.41 8.82
N ALA A 176 -3.96 -18.36 8.70
CA ALA A 176 -4.66 -17.51 7.76
C ALA A 176 -4.93 -16.08 8.28
N SER A 177 -4.62 -15.81 9.56
CA SER A 177 -4.95 -14.52 10.16
C SER A 177 -3.95 -14.08 11.21
N PHE A 178 -3.85 -12.77 11.38
CA PHE A 178 -3.02 -12.09 12.36
C PHE A 178 -3.90 -11.50 13.47
N LEU A 179 -3.66 -11.88 14.73
CA LEU A 179 -4.34 -11.26 15.87
C LEU A 179 -3.59 -10.01 16.28
N ILE A 180 -4.31 -8.89 16.37
CA ILE A 180 -3.71 -7.65 16.87
C ILE A 180 -3.82 -7.66 18.39
N THR A 181 -2.67 -7.63 19.05
CA THR A 181 -2.56 -7.68 20.52
C THR A 181 -2.25 -6.32 21.14
N SER A 182 -1.72 -5.37 20.36
CA SER A 182 -1.40 -4.02 20.79
C SER A 182 -1.86 -3.01 19.75
N MET A 183 -2.54 -1.96 20.22
CA MET A 183 -3.09 -0.88 19.42
C MET A 183 -3.02 0.41 20.23
N LYS A 184 -2.80 1.53 19.54
CA LYS A 184 -2.89 2.85 20.12
C LYS A 184 -3.86 3.69 19.31
N ARG A 185 -4.88 4.25 19.98
CA ARG A 185 -5.87 5.09 19.32
C ARG A 185 -5.21 6.35 18.77
N VAL A 186 -5.50 6.69 17.52
CA VAL A 186 -4.92 7.85 16.83
C VAL A 186 -6.01 8.89 16.55
N GLY A 187 -5.79 10.12 17.02
CA GLY A 187 -6.60 11.29 16.70
C GLY A 187 -7.63 11.68 17.77
N GLY A 188 -7.90 13.00 17.87
CA GLY A 188 -9.07 13.58 18.52
C GLY A 188 -10.14 13.97 17.47
N ASP A 189 -11.32 14.37 17.93
CA ASP A 189 -12.43 14.80 17.08
C ASP A 189 -11.99 15.85 16.04
N GLY A 190 -12.42 15.68 14.78
CA GLY A 190 -12.29 16.71 13.74
C GLY A 190 -11.13 16.59 12.74
N MET A 191 -10.35 15.51 12.72
CA MET A 191 -9.38 15.30 11.61
C MET A 191 -10.10 14.95 10.29
N ILE A 192 -10.23 15.94 9.41
CA ILE A 192 -10.65 15.78 8.02
C ILE A 192 -9.54 15.04 7.26
N LYS A 193 -9.81 13.79 6.88
CA LYS A 193 -8.84 12.91 6.20
C LYS A 193 -8.92 13.15 4.69
N ARG A 194 -7.77 13.33 4.03
CA ARG A 194 -7.72 13.49 2.57
C ARG A 194 -8.04 12.14 1.91
N HIS A 195 -9.17 12.09 1.21
CA HIS A 195 -9.66 10.94 0.46
C HIS A 195 -9.00 10.83 -0.89
N ALA A 196 -8.79 9.59 -1.34
CA ALA A 196 -8.58 9.40 -2.78
C ALA A 196 -9.90 9.68 -3.49
N LYS A 197 -9.90 10.47 -4.57
CA LYS A 197 -11.12 10.86 -5.31
C LYS A 197 -11.94 9.69 -5.81
N SER A 198 -11.32 8.52 -5.98
CA SER A 198 -11.94 7.28 -6.44
C SER A 198 -12.48 6.38 -5.32
N LEU A 199 -12.33 6.77 -4.05
CA LEU A 199 -12.83 6.01 -2.91
C LEU A 199 -14.08 6.68 -2.34
N GLU A 200 -15.01 5.86 -1.87
CA GLU A 200 -16.23 6.33 -1.25
C GLU A 200 -15.96 7.07 0.08
N GLU A 201 -16.93 7.86 0.53
CA GLU A 201 -16.83 8.67 1.76
C GLU A 201 -16.76 7.79 3.03
N ILE A 202 -16.09 8.30 4.07
CA ILE A 202 -15.84 7.59 5.35
C ILE A 202 -16.41 8.37 6.53
N GLY A 203 -16.71 7.65 7.60
CA GLY A 203 -17.19 8.21 8.86
C GLY A 203 -18.56 7.66 9.25
N PRO A 204 -19.03 7.96 10.48
CA PRO A 204 -20.26 7.40 11.03
C PRO A 204 -21.50 7.80 10.23
N LYS A 205 -21.45 8.90 9.45
CA LYS A 205 -22.53 9.33 8.55
C LYS A 205 -22.65 8.46 7.30
N PHE A 206 -21.56 7.82 6.86
CA PHE A 206 -21.49 7.10 5.59
C PHE A 206 -21.40 5.58 5.78
N SER A 207 -21.06 5.12 6.97
CA SER A 207 -20.96 3.69 7.27
C SER A 207 -21.26 3.39 8.74
N PRO A 208 -21.99 2.31 9.02
CA PRO A 208 -22.26 1.87 10.39
C PRO A 208 -20.98 1.38 11.08
N PRO A 209 -20.96 1.35 12.43
CA PRO A 209 -19.83 0.85 13.18
C PRO A 209 -19.52 -0.62 12.85
N PRO A 210 -18.26 -1.06 13.02
CA PRO A 210 -17.86 -2.39 12.66
C PRO A 210 -18.59 -3.44 13.53
N PRO A 211 -19.10 -4.53 12.93
CA PRO A 211 -19.93 -5.51 13.61
C PRO A 211 -19.17 -6.22 14.73
N ARG A 212 -19.78 -6.27 15.92
CA ARG A 212 -19.25 -6.96 17.12
C ARG A 212 -19.78 -8.40 17.27
N ASP A 213 -20.65 -8.83 16.36
CA ASP A 213 -21.31 -10.14 16.36
C ASP A 213 -20.49 -11.27 15.70
N GLY A 214 -19.23 -10.98 15.34
CA GLY A 214 -18.33 -11.93 14.70
C GLY A 214 -18.45 -11.98 13.17
N ARG A 215 -19.29 -11.14 12.54
CA ARG A 215 -19.24 -10.93 11.09
C ARG A 215 -17.93 -10.23 10.68
N ARG A 216 -17.46 -10.55 9.46
CA ARG A 216 -16.29 -9.87 8.88
C ARG A 216 -16.69 -8.48 8.38
N PHE A 217 -15.74 -7.56 8.46
CA PHE A 217 -15.80 -6.24 7.84
C PHE A 217 -14.46 -5.94 7.17
N VAL A 218 -14.37 -4.87 6.38
CA VAL A 218 -13.12 -4.49 5.71
C VAL A 218 -12.43 -3.38 6.50
N VAL A 219 -11.11 -3.53 6.68
CA VAL A 219 -10.25 -2.47 7.19
C VAL A 219 -9.21 -2.12 6.16
N LYS A 220 -8.82 -0.86 6.16
CA LYS A 220 -7.66 -0.38 5.43
C LYS A 220 -6.46 -0.34 6.35
N VAL A 221 -5.34 -0.87 5.87
CA VAL A 221 -4.04 -0.80 6.54
C VAL A 221 -3.06 -0.09 5.62
N GLN A 222 -2.32 0.86 6.18
CA GLN A 222 -1.33 1.62 5.43
C GLN A 222 -0.13 1.94 6.31
N SER A 223 1.05 2.06 5.71
CA SER A 223 2.23 2.51 6.44
C SER A 223 2.04 3.94 6.93
N SER A 224 2.34 4.18 8.20
CA SER A 224 2.58 5.53 8.68
C SER A 224 3.89 5.99 8.01
N MET A 225 3.88 7.16 7.37
CA MET A 225 5.02 7.64 6.59
C MET A 225 6.33 7.54 7.38
N PRO A 226 7.44 7.05 6.78
CA PRO A 226 8.73 7.02 7.45
C PRO A 226 9.30 8.43 7.43
N GLU A 227 9.04 9.23 8.46
CA GLU A 227 9.67 10.55 8.59
C GLU A 227 10.79 10.59 9.61
N THR A 228 10.93 9.55 10.44
CA THR A 228 12.12 9.36 11.30
C THR A 228 12.30 7.87 11.54
N ASP A 229 13.53 7.37 11.51
CA ASP A 229 13.94 5.97 11.74
C ASP A 229 13.53 5.38 13.11
N LEU A 230 12.71 6.08 13.89
CA LEU A 230 12.47 5.77 15.29
C LEU A 230 11.44 4.66 15.52
N LYS A 231 10.58 4.33 14.53
CA LYS A 231 9.57 3.24 14.66
C LYS A 231 9.26 2.52 13.34
N PRO A 232 10.17 1.69 12.82
CA PRO A 232 9.91 0.91 11.61
C PRO A 232 8.68 -0.01 11.81
N HIS A 233 7.91 -0.22 10.74
CA HIS A 233 6.70 -1.07 10.72
C HIS A 233 5.49 -0.54 11.51
N THR A 234 5.42 0.78 11.72
CA THR A 234 4.23 1.45 12.25
C THR A 234 3.19 1.61 11.14
N LEU A 235 1.96 1.16 11.40
CA LEU A 235 0.87 1.11 10.44
C LEU A 235 -0.36 1.80 11.04
N LEU A 236 -1.11 2.49 10.19
CA LEU A 236 -2.46 2.94 10.50
C LEU A 236 -3.45 1.90 10.01
N LEU A 237 -4.37 1.52 10.91
CA LEU A 237 -5.44 0.58 10.67
C LEU A 237 -6.78 1.24 10.96
N TYR A 238 -7.70 1.21 10.00
CA TYR A 238 -9.04 1.72 10.25
C TYR A 238 -10.12 1.09 9.40
N ASP A 239 -11.33 1.05 9.95
CA ASP A 239 -12.53 0.71 9.21
C ASP A 239 -13.14 1.94 8.55
N ARG A 240 -14.21 1.74 7.78
CA ARG A 240 -14.85 2.82 7.03
C ARG A 240 -15.65 3.79 7.89
N SER A 241 -16.24 3.35 9.00
CA SER A 241 -16.93 4.24 9.94
C SER A 241 -15.96 5.11 10.75
N LEU A 242 -14.68 4.71 10.80
CA LEU A 242 -13.63 5.28 11.66
C LEU A 242 -13.83 5.05 13.16
N GLU A 243 -14.79 4.22 13.56
CA GLU A 243 -14.90 3.80 14.96
C GLU A 243 -13.74 2.90 15.39
N LEU A 244 -13.16 2.17 14.44
CA LEU A 244 -11.85 1.55 14.56
C LEU A 244 -10.84 2.43 13.83
N TYR A 245 -9.97 3.11 14.58
CA TYR A 245 -8.88 3.92 14.03
C TYR A 245 -7.67 3.87 14.95
N GLU A 246 -6.72 3.02 14.59
CA GLU A 246 -5.65 2.60 15.49
C GLU A 246 -4.29 2.62 14.79
N GLU A 247 -3.26 2.94 15.54
CA GLU A 247 -1.88 2.66 15.20
C GLU A 247 -1.51 1.27 15.69
N ILE A 248 -0.90 0.48 14.81
CA ILE A 248 -0.38 -0.85 15.13
C ILE A 248 1.08 -0.95 14.71
N GLN A 249 1.83 -1.85 15.34
CA GLN A 249 3.18 -2.20 14.91
C GLN A 249 3.21 -3.67 14.48
N SER A 250 3.56 -3.92 13.23
CA SER A 250 3.69 -5.29 12.73
C SER A 250 4.57 -5.37 11.50
N LYS A 251 5.72 -6.02 11.63
CA LYS A 251 6.61 -6.33 10.50
C LYS A 251 5.92 -7.19 9.44
N VAL A 252 5.11 -8.15 9.87
CA VAL A 252 4.39 -9.05 8.96
C VAL A 252 3.39 -8.27 8.11
N ILE A 253 2.55 -7.44 8.75
CA ILE A 253 1.54 -6.68 8.00
C ILE A 253 2.21 -5.58 7.16
N ALA A 254 3.28 -4.95 7.65
CA ALA A 254 4.03 -3.97 6.86
C ALA A 254 4.62 -4.57 5.57
N LYS A 255 5.17 -5.78 5.64
CA LYS A 255 5.65 -6.50 4.45
C LYS A 255 4.50 -6.84 3.49
N LEU A 256 3.34 -7.25 3.99
CA LEU A 256 2.17 -7.50 3.15
C LEU A 256 1.68 -6.21 2.46
N VAL A 257 1.67 -5.07 3.16
CA VAL A 257 1.32 -3.77 2.58
C VAL A 257 2.32 -3.37 1.50
N GLN A 258 3.61 -3.62 1.69
CA GLN A 258 4.63 -3.33 0.67
C GLN A 258 4.49 -4.23 -0.56
N GLU A 259 4.24 -5.53 -0.35
CA GLU A 259 4.15 -6.52 -1.41
C GLU A 259 2.85 -6.39 -2.22
N PHE A 260 1.73 -6.32 -1.53
CA PHE A 260 0.38 -6.43 -2.11
C PHE A 260 -0.44 -5.15 -1.97
N GLY A 261 0.11 -4.08 -1.39
CA GLY A 261 -0.63 -2.83 -1.27
C GLY A 261 -0.69 -2.05 -2.58
N ILE A 262 -1.76 -1.29 -2.73
CA ILE A 262 -2.05 -0.46 -3.89
C ILE A 262 -1.43 0.92 -3.67
N GLN A 263 -0.71 1.43 -4.67
CA GLN A 263 -0.27 2.83 -4.67
C GLN A 263 -1.49 3.73 -4.88
N CYS A 264 -1.78 4.55 -3.87
CA CYS A 264 -2.91 5.48 -3.92
C CYS A 264 -2.43 6.89 -4.30
N GLU A 265 -3.26 7.91 -4.09
CA GLU A 265 -2.94 9.30 -4.47
C GLU A 265 -1.56 9.81 -4.02
N ARG A 266 -0.99 9.27 -2.94
CA ARG A 266 0.39 9.56 -2.51
C ARG A 266 1.34 8.46 -3.02
N GLN A 267 1.46 8.36 -4.35
CA GLN A 267 2.25 7.37 -5.13
C GLN A 267 3.74 7.28 -4.74
N VAL A 268 4.21 8.18 -3.88
CA VAL A 268 5.61 8.35 -3.51
C VAL A 268 6.12 7.29 -2.55
N ALA A 269 5.28 6.87 -1.60
CA ALA A 269 5.67 5.97 -0.50
C ALA A 269 4.48 5.25 0.18
N GLU A 270 3.24 5.69 -0.05
CA GLU A 270 2.09 5.14 0.66
C GLU A 270 1.41 4.04 -0.16
N LYS A 271 1.64 2.80 0.25
CA LYS A 271 0.81 1.66 -0.15
C LYS A 271 -0.31 1.42 0.87
N LYS A 272 -1.47 1.02 0.36
CA LYS A 272 -2.64 0.68 1.17
C LYS A 272 -3.10 -0.73 0.84
N LEU A 273 -3.34 -1.53 1.87
CA LEU A 273 -3.86 -2.88 1.74
C LEU A 273 -5.20 -2.99 2.46
N PHE A 274 -6.16 -3.63 1.80
CA PHE A 274 -7.51 -3.81 2.32
C PHE A 274 -7.65 -5.25 2.78
N LEU A 275 -7.94 -5.42 4.06
CA LEU A 275 -7.98 -6.72 4.72
C LEU A 275 -9.36 -6.97 5.30
N HIS A 276 -9.82 -8.22 5.24
CA HIS A 276 -10.94 -8.61 6.06
C HIS A 276 -10.53 -8.66 7.53
N CYS A 277 -11.37 -8.12 8.40
CA CYS A 277 -11.21 -8.10 9.84
C CYS A 277 -12.42 -8.75 10.52
N LEU A 278 -12.21 -9.34 11.70
CA LEU A 278 -13.29 -9.66 12.64
C LEU A 278 -12.85 -9.34 14.07
N PHE A 279 -13.80 -9.03 14.93
CA PHE A 279 -13.54 -8.96 16.36
C PHE A 279 -13.63 -10.33 17.01
N GLY A 280 -12.62 -10.68 17.80
CA GLY A 280 -12.68 -11.84 18.69
C GLY A 280 -13.60 -11.58 19.89
N LYS A 281 -13.88 -12.63 20.67
CA LYS A 281 -14.69 -12.53 21.90
C LYS A 281 -14.19 -11.47 22.90
N ASN A 282 -12.90 -11.19 22.87
CA ASN A 282 -12.25 -10.23 23.78
C ASN A 282 -12.16 -8.81 23.18
N GLY A 283 -12.89 -8.54 22.09
CA GLY A 283 -12.85 -7.25 21.38
C GLY A 283 -11.58 -6.99 20.56
N GLN A 284 -10.60 -7.89 20.57
CA GLN A 284 -9.37 -7.77 19.79
C GLN A 284 -9.64 -8.03 18.29
N PRO A 285 -9.18 -7.14 17.39
CA PRO A 285 -9.32 -7.32 15.96
C PRO A 285 -8.35 -8.37 15.42
N ARG A 286 -8.84 -9.13 14.45
CA ARG A 286 -8.09 -10.17 13.75
C ARG A 286 -8.17 -9.95 12.26
N LEU A 287 -7.01 -9.78 11.63
CA LEU A 287 -6.86 -9.54 10.20
C LEU A 287 -6.65 -10.84 9.44
N PHE A 288 -7.40 -11.06 8.37
CA PHE A 288 -7.18 -12.19 7.47
C PHE A 288 -6.18 -11.79 6.40
N ILE A 289 -5.17 -12.64 6.21
CA ILE A 289 -4.02 -12.41 5.32
C ILE A 289 -3.95 -13.41 4.17
N ASN A 290 -4.93 -14.32 4.09
CA ASN A 290 -5.06 -15.34 3.05
C ASN A 290 -6.04 -14.94 1.93
N GLU A 291 -6.68 -13.78 2.07
CA GLU A 291 -7.68 -13.24 1.16
C GLU A 291 -7.71 -11.71 1.39
N PHE A 292 -7.46 -10.94 0.34
CA PHE A 292 -7.47 -9.49 0.39
C PHE A 292 -8.83 -8.96 -0.08
N ALA A 293 -9.32 -7.91 0.57
CA ALA A 293 -10.58 -7.30 0.21
C ALA A 293 -10.40 -6.44 -1.06
N ASP A 294 -11.44 -6.39 -1.88
CA ASP A 294 -11.48 -5.54 -3.06
C ASP A 294 -11.49 -4.06 -2.64
N PHE A 295 -10.48 -3.30 -3.06
CA PHE A 295 -10.33 -1.91 -2.68
C PHE A 295 -11.42 -1.02 -3.29
N LEU A 296 -11.98 -1.39 -4.45
CA LEU A 296 -13.07 -0.65 -5.10
C LEU A 296 -14.39 -0.81 -4.36
N LYS A 297 -14.50 -1.85 -3.53
CA LYS A 297 -15.67 -2.14 -2.69
C LYS A 297 -15.46 -1.72 -1.24
N TRP A 298 -14.34 -1.04 -0.95
CA TRP A 298 -14.09 -0.49 0.38
C TRP A 298 -14.82 0.83 0.57
#